data_AF-A0A5P1FRA0-F1
#
_entry.id   AF-A0A5P1FRA0-F1
#
_cell.length_a   1.000
_cell.length_b   1.000
_cell.length_c   1.000
_cell.angle_alpha   90.00
_cell.angle_beta   90.00
_cell.angle_gamma   90.00
#
_symmetry.space_group_name_H-M   'P 1'
#
loop_
_entity.id
_entity.type
_entity.pdbx_description
1 polymer ?
#
loop_
_entity_poly.entity_id
_entity_poly.type
_entity_poly.pdbx_seq_one_letter_code
_entity_poly.pdbx_strand_id
1 'polypeptide(L)'
;MREKGKKDYEKPSRYGSEEKTKVPPKEYRAILEWKGNIPVGDWAVRFNNLISCLIRDPCSINIAHNFEEKEFTGIKKIWEKLVDYYCLEDNTESWDYVIPKMAKLIRGWKSDLKKRYFTKISTDWKRIYELDKRVHPFNWMTLIIEWRVRRRKYVRRRRIADRSYTITS
;
A
#
# COMPACT_ATOMS: atom_id res chain seq x y z
N MET A 1 40.90 0.25 27.29
CA MET A 1 39.55 0.70 26.90
C MET A 1 39.46 0.69 25.38
N ARG A 2 38.56 -0.11 24.79
CA ARG A 2 38.33 -0.15 23.32
C ARG A 2 36.91 0.35 23.06
N GLU A 3 36.79 1.56 22.54
CA GLU A 3 35.52 2.09 22.06
C GLU A 3 35.08 1.32 20.81
N LYS A 4 34.01 0.54 20.94
CA LYS A 4 33.28 -0.02 19.80
C LYS A 4 32.32 1.06 19.30
N GLY A 5 32.74 1.82 18.28
CA GLY A 5 31.86 2.70 17.53
C GLY A 5 30.69 1.91 16.96
N LYS A 6 29.50 2.08 17.55
CA LYS A 6 28.24 1.66 16.95
C LYS A 6 28.02 2.53 15.71
N LYS A 7 28.28 1.99 14.52
CA LYS A 7 27.70 2.53 13.29
C LYS A 7 26.25 2.10 13.28
N ASP A 8 25.38 3.02 13.72
CA ASP A 8 23.95 2.93 13.52
C ASP A 8 23.69 3.06 12.02
N TYR A 9 23.68 1.92 11.32
CA TYR A 9 23.11 1.84 9.98
C TYR A 9 21.58 1.86 10.11
N GLU A 10 21.03 2.98 10.58
CA GLU A 10 19.70 3.37 10.15
C GLU A 10 19.79 3.57 8.64
N LYS A 11 19.49 2.52 7.88
CA LYS A 11 19.09 2.70 6.48
C LYS A 11 18.00 3.77 6.53
N PRO A 12 18.18 4.92 5.86
CA PRO A 12 17.12 5.90 5.78
C PRO A 12 15.91 5.13 5.26
N SER A 13 14.85 5.07 6.05
CA SER A 13 13.55 4.70 5.52
C SER A 13 13.40 5.54 4.27
N ARG A 14 13.23 4.91 3.10
CA ARG A 14 13.00 5.62 1.84
C ARG A 14 11.81 6.54 2.07
N TYR A 15 12.09 7.76 2.51
CA TYR A 15 11.15 8.85 2.62
C TYR A 15 10.59 8.92 1.22
N GLY A 16 9.28 8.69 1.09
CA GLY A 16 8.64 8.79 -0.21
C GLY A 16 9.00 10.17 -0.73
N SER A 17 9.76 10.22 -1.82
CA SER A 17 10.14 11.48 -2.45
C SER A 17 8.89 12.36 -2.60
N GLU A 18 9.04 13.66 -2.36
CA GLU A 18 7.91 14.59 -2.40
C GLU A 18 7.17 14.45 -3.74
N GLU A 19 5.84 14.54 -3.70
CA GLU A 19 4.97 14.48 -4.88
C GLU A 19 5.47 15.41 -6.00
N LYS A 20 5.99 16.58 -5.61
CA LYS A 20 6.60 17.61 -6.47
C LYS A 20 7.73 17.09 -7.38
N THR A 21 8.45 16.04 -6.98
CA THR A 21 9.53 15.45 -7.79
C THR A 21 9.04 14.42 -8.81
N LYS A 22 7.76 14.05 -8.75
CA LYS A 22 7.13 12.96 -9.50
C LYS A 22 6.08 13.47 -10.48
N VAL A 23 5.77 14.75 -10.41
CA VAL A 23 4.85 15.44 -11.31
C VAL A 23 5.65 16.26 -12.32
N PRO A 24 5.12 16.48 -13.53
CA PRO A 24 5.69 17.43 -14.46
C PRO A 24 5.63 18.87 -13.91
N PRO A 25 6.38 19.80 -14.52
CA PRO A 25 6.28 21.22 -14.19
C PRO A 25 4.85 21.71 -14.23
N LYS A 26 4.54 22.70 -13.39
CA LYS A 26 3.21 23.32 -13.33
C LYS A 26 2.80 23.79 -14.73
N GLU A 27 1.54 23.56 -15.10
CA GLU A 27 0.95 23.84 -16.43
C GLU A 27 1.32 22.86 -17.56
N TYR A 28 2.16 21.86 -17.28
CA TYR A 28 2.49 20.80 -18.23
C TYR A 28 1.94 19.45 -17.78
N ARG A 29 1.53 18.63 -18.75
CA ARG A 29 1.23 17.21 -18.56
C ARG A 29 2.29 16.37 -19.27
N ALA A 30 2.72 15.28 -18.64
CA ALA A 30 3.69 14.37 -19.22
C ALA A 30 3.01 13.36 -20.13
N ILE A 31 3.57 13.17 -21.32
CA ILE A 31 3.19 12.09 -22.23
C ILE A 31 3.95 10.83 -21.80
N LEU A 32 3.22 9.74 -21.62
CA LEU A 32 3.80 8.43 -21.35
C LEU A 32 4.05 7.69 -22.67
N GLU A 33 5.25 7.15 -22.81
CA GLU A 33 5.51 6.15 -23.83
C GLU A 33 4.94 4.81 -23.35
N TRP A 34 4.37 4.02 -24.26
CA TRP A 34 3.73 2.75 -23.95
C TRP A 34 4.30 1.63 -24.83
N LYS A 35 4.53 0.47 -24.22
CA LYS A 35 4.84 -0.78 -24.92
C LYS A 35 3.74 -1.78 -24.60
N GLY A 36 2.74 -1.87 -25.48
CA GLY A 36 1.44 -2.44 -25.14
C GLY A 36 0.77 -1.59 -24.06
N ASN A 37 0.25 -2.22 -23.00
CA ASN A 37 -0.33 -1.52 -21.85
C ASN A 37 0.69 -1.13 -20.76
N ILE A 38 1.99 -1.31 -20.98
CA ILE A 38 3.01 -1.01 -19.96
C ILE A 38 3.67 0.34 -20.26
N PRO A 39 3.67 1.30 -19.32
CA PRO A 39 4.36 2.57 -19.52
C PRO A 39 5.87 2.36 -19.43
N VAL A 40 6.61 2.98 -20.34
CA VAL A 40 8.08 2.90 -20.46
C VAL A 40 8.71 4.30 -20.50
N GLY A 41 10.03 4.36 -20.37
CA GLY A 41 10.78 5.62 -20.34
C GLY A 41 10.84 6.30 -18.96
N ASP A 42 11.49 7.47 -18.91
CA ASP A 42 11.79 8.17 -17.66
C ASP A 42 10.54 8.68 -16.95
N TRP A 43 9.53 9.11 -17.70
CA TRP A 43 8.23 9.50 -17.15
C TRP A 43 7.47 8.33 -16.54
N ALA A 44 7.64 7.10 -17.04
CA ALA A 44 7.01 5.92 -16.45
C ALA A 44 7.51 5.64 -15.02
N VAL A 45 8.79 5.91 -14.72
CA VAL A 45 9.33 5.76 -13.36
C VAL A 45 8.68 6.78 -12.42
N ARG A 46 8.58 8.04 -12.85
CA ARG A 46 7.93 9.11 -12.08
C ARG A 46 6.44 8.84 -11.87
N PHE A 47 5.75 8.38 -12.92
CA PHE A 47 4.35 7.97 -12.88
C PHE A 47 4.11 6.84 -11.87
N ASN A 48 4.91 5.77 -11.93
CA ASN A 48 4.81 4.67 -10.98
C ASN A 48 5.08 5.11 -9.53
N ASN A 49 6.01 6.03 -9.34
CA ASN A 49 6.31 6.61 -8.03
C ASN A 49 5.18 7.50 -7.51
N LEU A 50 4.50 8.23 -8.40
CA LEU A 50 3.34 9.05 -8.07
C LEU A 50 2.17 8.15 -7.62
N ILE A 51 1.85 7.09 -8.36
CA ILE A 51 0.84 6.10 -7.96
C ILE A 51 1.14 5.58 -6.55
N SER A 52 2.40 5.19 -6.28
CA SER A 52 2.79 4.70 -4.95
C SER A 52 2.69 5.78 -3.86
N CYS A 53 2.84 7.05 -4.20
CA CYS A 53 2.67 8.16 -3.26
C CYS A 53 1.20 8.39 -2.93
N LEU A 54 0.37 8.52 -3.97
CA LEU A 54 -1.07 8.77 -3.82
C LEU A 54 -1.78 7.64 -3.08
N ILE A 55 -1.37 6.38 -3.28
CA ILE A 55 -1.92 5.25 -2.51
C ILE A 55 -1.64 5.35 -1.02
N ARG A 56 -0.49 5.93 -0.65
CA ARG A 56 -0.05 6.06 0.75
C ARG A 56 -0.47 7.40 1.36
N ASP A 57 -1.14 8.24 0.60
CA ASP A 57 -1.73 9.48 1.08
C ASP A 57 -3.07 9.16 1.77
N PRO A 58 -3.21 9.42 3.08
CA PRO A 58 -4.44 9.18 3.81
C PRO A 58 -5.65 9.95 3.27
N CYS A 59 -5.43 11.07 2.57
CA CYS A 59 -6.50 11.84 1.93
C CYS A 59 -7.03 11.17 0.64
N SER A 60 -6.23 10.29 0.04
CA SER A 60 -6.53 9.67 -1.25
C SER A 60 -7.13 8.26 -1.09
N ILE A 61 -6.65 7.45 -0.14
CA ILE A 61 -7.19 6.09 0.12
C ILE A 61 -7.45 5.86 1.61
N ASN A 62 -8.65 5.33 1.91
CA ASN A 62 -8.91 4.67 3.19
C ASN A 62 -8.45 3.20 3.14
N ILE A 63 -7.30 2.92 3.75
CA ILE A 63 -6.70 1.58 3.76
C ILE A 63 -7.54 0.51 4.51
N ALA A 64 -8.48 0.91 5.36
CA ALA A 64 -9.26 -0.05 6.17
C ALA A 64 -10.39 -0.74 5.40
N HIS A 65 -10.83 -0.17 4.30
CA HIS A 65 -11.88 -0.76 3.49
C HIS A 65 -11.29 -1.81 2.53
N ASN A 66 -12.14 -2.75 2.10
CA ASN A 66 -11.79 -3.73 1.06
C ASN A 66 -12.23 -3.20 -0.30
N PHE A 67 -11.50 -3.61 -1.33
CA PHE A 67 -11.56 -3.13 -2.73
C PHE A 67 -12.96 -3.18 -3.35
N GLU A 68 -13.83 -4.06 -2.86
CA GLU A 68 -15.04 -4.47 -3.59
C GLU A 68 -16.26 -3.56 -3.41
N GLU A 69 -16.34 -2.67 -2.41
CA GLU A 69 -17.59 -1.93 -2.15
C GLU A 69 -17.47 -0.40 -1.96
N LYS A 70 -16.32 0.13 -1.49
CA LYS A 70 -16.18 1.58 -1.17
C LYS A 70 -14.93 2.24 -1.75
N GLU A 71 -14.09 1.49 -2.47
CA GLU A 71 -12.82 2.01 -2.99
C GLU A 71 -12.95 2.74 -4.33
N PHE A 72 -14.07 2.62 -5.06
CA PHE A 72 -14.20 3.30 -6.36
C PHE A 72 -14.03 4.82 -6.24
N THR A 73 -14.50 5.44 -5.15
CA THR A 73 -14.29 6.88 -4.92
C THR A 73 -12.82 7.24 -4.67
N GLY A 74 -12.07 6.42 -3.92
CA GLY A 74 -10.64 6.66 -3.67
C GLY A 74 -9.78 6.40 -4.91
N ILE A 75 -10.07 5.31 -5.61
CA ILE A 75 -9.44 4.95 -6.89
C ILE A 75 -9.70 6.03 -7.94
N LYS A 76 -10.94 6.51 -8.04
CA LYS A 76 -11.32 7.61 -8.94
C LYS A 76 -10.56 8.89 -8.62
N LYS A 77 -10.43 9.27 -7.34
CA LYS A 77 -9.64 10.44 -6.93
C LYS A 77 -8.17 10.33 -7.32
N ILE A 78 -7.57 9.14 -7.19
CA ILE A 78 -6.19 8.96 -7.62
C ILE A 78 -6.11 9.02 -9.14
N TRP A 79 -7.05 8.40 -9.86
CA TRP A 79 -7.12 8.49 -11.31
C TRP A 79 -7.21 9.93 -11.81
N GLU A 80 -8.14 10.72 -11.27
CA GLU A 80 -8.29 12.15 -11.57
C GLU A 80 -6.97 12.89 -11.39
N LYS A 81 -6.31 12.70 -10.23
CA LYS A 81 -4.97 13.27 -9.99
C LYS A 81 -3.92 12.81 -11.00
N LEU A 82 -3.97 11.57 -11.47
CA LEU A 82 -3.02 11.09 -12.47
C LEU A 82 -3.26 11.75 -13.83
N VAL A 83 -4.51 11.94 -14.24
CA VAL A 83 -4.90 12.62 -15.49
C VAL A 83 -4.53 14.11 -15.46
N ASP A 84 -4.53 14.75 -14.28
CA ASP A 84 -4.08 16.13 -14.11
C ASP A 84 -2.59 16.31 -14.45
N TYR A 85 -1.78 15.26 -14.29
CA TYR A 85 -0.32 15.32 -14.47
C TYR A 85 0.18 14.55 -15.71
N TYR A 86 -0.58 13.56 -16.20
CA TYR A 86 -0.17 12.68 -17.28
C TYR A 86 -1.30 12.59 -18.31
N CYS A 87 -0.95 12.61 -19.60
CA CYS A 87 -1.92 12.44 -20.69
C CYS A 87 -2.32 10.96 -20.82
N LEU A 88 -3.10 10.45 -19.86
CA LEU A 88 -3.54 9.06 -19.82
C LEU A 88 -4.65 8.78 -20.84
N GLU A 89 -5.42 9.81 -21.19
CA GLU A 89 -6.47 9.75 -22.20
C GLU A 89 -5.98 9.35 -23.60
N ASP A 90 -4.68 9.54 -23.88
CA ASP A 90 -4.05 9.19 -25.15
C ASP A 90 -3.91 7.66 -25.33
N ASN A 91 -4.08 6.88 -24.25
CA ASN A 91 -4.06 5.42 -24.28
C ASN A 91 -5.29 4.85 -23.57
N THR A 92 -6.20 4.26 -24.34
CA THR A 92 -7.44 3.64 -23.84
C THR A 92 -7.18 2.45 -22.90
N GLU A 93 -6.01 1.80 -22.98
CA GLU A 93 -5.59 0.68 -22.13
C GLU A 93 -4.86 1.15 -20.85
N SER A 94 -4.65 2.45 -20.66
CA SER A 94 -3.97 2.97 -19.46
C SER A 94 -4.70 2.56 -18.16
N TRP A 95 -6.02 2.42 -18.21
CA TRP A 95 -6.82 1.94 -17.09
C TRP A 95 -6.49 0.50 -16.69
N ASP A 96 -6.26 -0.38 -17.67
CA ASP A 96 -5.93 -1.79 -17.47
C ASP A 96 -4.54 -1.98 -16.84
N TYR A 97 -3.67 -0.99 -16.96
CA TYR A 97 -2.41 -0.95 -16.21
C TYR A 97 -2.61 -0.42 -14.79
N VAL A 98 -3.34 0.70 -14.65
CA VAL A 98 -3.39 1.46 -13.40
C VAL A 98 -4.18 0.75 -12.32
N ILE A 99 -5.36 0.17 -12.61
CA ILE A 99 -6.18 -0.53 -11.60
C ILE A 99 -5.42 -1.69 -10.96
N PRO A 100 -4.86 -2.66 -11.71
CA PRO A 100 -4.16 -3.79 -11.11
C PRO A 100 -2.91 -3.36 -10.36
N LYS A 101 -2.22 -2.31 -10.84
CA LYS A 101 -1.06 -1.71 -10.16
C LYS A 101 -1.45 -1.15 -8.79
N MET A 102 -2.53 -0.37 -8.72
CA MET A 102 -3.04 0.19 -7.47
C MET A 102 -3.44 -0.92 -6.48
N ALA A 103 -4.22 -1.89 -6.94
CA ALA A 103 -4.62 -3.04 -6.14
C ALA A 103 -3.41 -3.80 -5.57
N LYS A 104 -2.38 -4.03 -6.38
CA LYS A 104 -1.12 -4.67 -5.95
C LYS A 104 -0.40 -3.86 -4.87
N LEU A 105 -0.32 -2.54 -5.03
CA LEU A 105 0.36 -1.64 -4.08
C LEU A 105 -0.41 -1.54 -2.75
N ILE A 106 -1.74 -1.46 -2.78
CA ILE A 106 -2.58 -1.46 -1.56
C ILE A 106 -2.42 -2.78 -0.80
N ARG A 107 -2.48 -3.92 -1.48
CA ARG A 107 -2.24 -5.25 -0.87
C ARG A 107 -0.84 -5.33 -0.25
N GLY A 108 0.18 -4.86 -0.98
CA GLY A 108 1.57 -4.81 -0.49
C GLY A 108 1.69 -3.95 0.77
N TRP A 109 1.08 -2.76 0.77
CA TRP A 109 1.08 -1.86 1.92
C TRP A 109 0.38 -2.47 3.15
N LYS A 110 -0.80 -3.08 2.97
CA LYS A 110 -1.50 -3.82 4.04
C LYS A 110 -0.62 -4.93 4.63
N SER A 111 0.06 -5.69 3.76
CA SER A 111 0.98 -6.76 4.17
C SER A 111 2.16 -6.22 5.00
N ASP A 112 2.79 -5.13 4.53
CA ASP A 112 3.90 -4.49 5.23
C ASP A 112 3.50 -3.98 6.61
N LEU A 113 2.34 -3.32 6.73
CA LEU A 113 1.81 -2.86 8.01
C LEU A 113 1.53 -4.02 8.97
N LYS A 114 0.90 -5.09 8.48
CA LYS A 114 0.62 -6.28 9.27
C LYS A 114 1.91 -6.94 9.78
N LYS A 115 2.93 -7.03 8.93
CA LYS A 115 4.24 -7.60 9.29
C LYS A 115 4.95 -6.74 10.34
N ARG A 116 4.95 -5.42 10.16
CA ARG A 116 5.66 -4.49 11.05
C ARG A 116 5.00 -4.38 12.42
N TYR A 117 3.69 -4.19 12.48
CA TYR A 117 3.02 -3.81 13.72
C TYR A 117 2.20 -4.95 14.31
N PHE A 118 1.37 -5.64 13.52
CA PHE A 118 0.48 -6.66 14.05
C PHE A 118 1.20 -7.94 14.47
N THR A 119 2.20 -8.36 13.69
CA THR A 119 2.93 -9.63 13.93
C THR A 119 4.00 -9.49 14.99
N LYS A 120 4.72 -8.36 15.01
CA LYS A 120 5.83 -8.13 15.95
C LYS A 120 5.38 -7.66 17.33
N ILE A 121 4.40 -6.76 17.40
CA ILE A 121 3.89 -6.22 18.67
C ILE A 121 2.83 -7.20 19.17
N SER A 122 2.99 -7.73 20.38
CA SER A 122 2.03 -8.67 20.98
C SER A 122 0.88 -7.97 21.70
N THR A 123 1.14 -6.79 22.26
CA THR A 123 0.20 -6.03 23.10
C THR A 123 -0.66 -5.05 22.29
N ASP A 124 -1.95 -4.99 22.61
CA ASP A 124 -2.92 -4.25 21.80
C ASP A 124 -2.81 -2.74 21.92
N TRP A 125 -2.62 -2.21 23.13
CA TRP A 125 -2.45 -0.76 23.31
C TRP A 125 -1.20 -0.25 22.58
N LYS A 126 -0.10 -1.02 22.58
CA LYS A 126 1.13 -0.70 21.82
C LYS A 126 0.88 -0.68 20.32
N ARG A 127 0.10 -1.64 19.78
CA ARG A 127 -0.27 -1.65 18.36
C ARG A 127 -1.06 -0.40 17.99
N ILE A 128 -1.93 0.08 18.86
CA ILE A 128 -2.75 1.28 18.62
C ILE A 128 -1.90 2.54 18.71
N TYR A 129 -0.95 2.59 19.65
CA TYR A 129 -0.08 3.75 19.87
C TYR A 129 1.02 3.89 18.80
N GLU A 130 1.65 2.78 18.39
CA GLU A 130 2.74 2.76 17.41
C GLU A 130 2.23 2.71 15.95
N LEU A 131 1.19 3.48 15.62
CA LEU A 131 0.59 3.47 14.28
C LEU A 131 1.48 4.16 13.23
N ASP A 132 1.41 3.70 11.98
CA ASP A 132 2.02 4.41 10.85
C ASP A 132 1.30 5.75 10.67
N LYS A 133 2.03 6.87 10.74
CA LYS A 133 1.48 8.24 10.68
C LYS A 133 0.60 8.50 9.45
N ARG A 134 0.74 7.70 8.39
CA ARG A 134 -0.06 7.80 7.15
C ARG A 134 -1.41 7.09 7.24
N VAL A 135 -1.70 6.39 8.34
CA VAL A 135 -2.94 5.66 8.53
C VAL A 135 -3.75 6.34 9.63
N HIS A 136 -4.94 6.81 9.27
CA HIS A 136 -5.86 7.39 10.24
C HIS A 136 -6.15 6.39 11.38
N PRO A 137 -6.17 6.80 12.66
CA PRO A 137 -6.32 5.89 13.80
C PRO A 137 -7.55 4.97 13.71
N PHE A 138 -8.68 5.49 13.23
CA PHE A 138 -9.90 4.69 13.02
C PHE A 138 -9.70 3.56 11.99
N ASN A 139 -9.01 3.87 10.89
CA ASN A 139 -8.71 2.92 9.84
C ASN A 139 -7.74 1.85 10.36
N TRP A 140 -6.77 2.27 11.17
CA TRP A 140 -5.84 1.37 11.81
C TRP A 140 -6.52 0.37 12.75
N MET A 141 -7.45 0.84 13.59
CA MET A 141 -8.22 -0.02 14.49
C MET A 141 -9.02 -1.07 13.70
N THR A 142 -9.63 -0.66 12.60
CA THR A 142 -10.40 -1.55 11.71
C THR A 142 -9.52 -2.67 11.13
N LEU A 143 -8.32 -2.34 10.65
CA LEU A 143 -7.36 -3.33 10.15
C LEU A 143 -6.92 -4.33 11.23
N ILE A 144 -6.67 -3.87 12.45
CA ILE A 144 -6.30 -4.75 13.57
C ILE A 144 -7.43 -5.74 13.86
N ILE A 145 -8.67 -5.27 13.93
CA ILE A 145 -9.85 -6.12 14.18
C ILE A 145 -9.98 -7.17 13.08
N GLU A 146 -9.90 -6.75 11.82
CA GLU A 146 -9.97 -7.64 10.65
C GLU A 146 -8.87 -8.73 10.71
N TRP A 147 -7.62 -8.36 10.97
CA TRP A 147 -6.51 -9.30 11.05
C TRP A 147 -6.63 -10.27 12.23
N ARG A 148 -7.19 -9.84 13.37
CA ARG A 148 -7.51 -10.76 14.48
C ARG A 148 -8.57 -11.77 14.10
N VAL A 149 -9.65 -11.34 13.43
CA VAL A 149 -10.72 -12.25 12.99
C VAL A 149 -10.16 -13.28 12.02
N ARG A 150 -9.35 -12.86 11.03
CA ARG A 150 -8.69 -13.77 10.10
C ARG A 150 -7.75 -14.75 10.80
N ARG A 151 -6.93 -14.30 11.75
CA ARG A 151 -6.05 -15.17 12.54
C ARG A 151 -6.84 -16.21 13.35
N ARG A 152 -7.94 -15.81 13.99
CA ARG A 152 -8.83 -16.72 14.73
C ARG A 152 -9.45 -17.78 13.81
N LYS A 153 -9.95 -17.39 12.63
CA LYS A 153 -10.49 -18.33 11.63
C LYS A 153 -9.43 -19.33 11.16
N TYR A 154 -8.21 -18.87 10.90
CA TYR A 154 -7.10 -19.74 10.50
C TYR A 154 -6.74 -20.78 11.57
N VAL A 155 -6.58 -20.36 12.84
CA VAL A 155 -6.27 -21.28 13.95
C VAL A 155 -7.39 -22.30 14.16
N ARG A 156 -8.66 -21.89 14.04
CA ARG A 156 -9.80 -22.80 14.15
C ARG A 156 -9.77 -23.87 13.05
N ARG A 157 -9.56 -23.48 11.79
CA ARG A 157 -9.46 -24.43 10.66
C ARG A 157 -8.33 -25.42 10.85
N ARG A 158 -7.16 -24.96 11.31
CA ARG A 158 -6.00 -25.83 11.58
C ARG A 158 -6.30 -26.86 12.68
N ARG A 159 -6.91 -26.45 13.80
CA ARG A 159 -7.33 -27.38 14.87
C ARG A 159 -8.33 -28.44 14.40
N ILE A 160 -9.25 -28.07 13.49
CA ILE A 160 -10.20 -29.02 12.90
C ILE A 160 -9.46 -30.03 12.02
N ALA A 161 -8.54 -29.56 11.18
CA ALA A 161 -7.72 -30.42 10.33
C ALA A 161 -6.87 -31.39 11.18
N ASP A 162 -6.17 -30.88 12.18
CA ASP A 162 -5.34 -31.71 13.08
C ASP A 162 -6.19 -32.77 13.80
N ARG A 163 -7.42 -32.44 14.23
CA ARG A 163 -8.38 -33.40 14.80
C ARG A 163 -8.83 -34.47 13.80
N SER A 164 -9.10 -34.10 12.55
CA SER A 164 -9.50 -35.09 11.54
C SER A 164 -8.39 -36.10 11.26
N TYR A 165 -7.11 -35.66 11.23
CA TYR A 165 -5.98 -36.57 11.02
C TYR A 165 -5.78 -37.55 12.19
N THR A 166 -6.02 -37.12 13.43
CA THR A 166 -5.93 -38.00 14.61
C THR A 166 -7.07 -39.01 14.75
N ILE A 167 -8.21 -38.81 14.07
CA ILE A 167 -9.37 -39.72 14.14
C ILE A 167 -9.31 -40.78 13.02
N THR A 168 -8.56 -40.52 11.94
CA THR A 168 -8.41 -41.42 10.79
C THR A 168 -7.12 -42.25 10.80
N SER A 169 -6.35 -42.22 11.89
CA SER A 169 -5.13 -43.02 12.11
C SER A 169 -5.37 -44.06 13.19
#